data_AF-A0A1V4R0F9-F1
#
_entry.id   AF-A0A1V4R0F9-F1
#
_cell.length_a   1.000
_cell.length_b   1.000
_cell.length_c   1.000
_cell.angle_alpha   90.00
_cell.angle_beta   90.00
_cell.angle_gamma   90.00
#
_symmetry.space_group_name_H-M   'P 1'
#
loop_
_entity.id
_entity.type
_entity.pdbx_description
1 polymer ?
#
loop_
_entity_poly.entity_id
_entity_poly.type
_entity_poly.pdbx_seq_one_letter_code
_entity_poly.pdbx_strand_id
1 'polypeptide(L)'
;MKGVKLTVAVALAVGWLWVPAWAEEGRRRGGELRGLFVRRAERRIGQRQHLAIVLRPLEGDEHVTLLVPRGRYADIARKLPEGQKVEAAFVVEDGQRWLTVLEVVRPRERRQEGRREACRGAERPSRGESAELRALIRRFQESIERLARQVKELRAETARLRRELAERGMVTKKPGRRGEKD
;
A
#
# COMPACT_ATOMS: atom_id res chain seq x y z
N MET A 1 -76.60 -0.90 -3.19
CA MET A 1 -75.45 -0.23 -3.84
C MET A 1 -74.19 -1.03 -3.48
N LYS A 2 -73.72 -1.89 -4.40
CA LYS A 2 -72.36 -1.80 -5.03
C LYS A 2 -71.28 -1.55 -3.98
N GLY A 3 -70.61 -2.58 -3.45
CA GLY A 3 -69.33 -3.10 -3.97
C GLY A 3 -68.19 -2.19 -3.53
N VAL A 4 -67.11 -2.63 -2.88
CA VAL A 4 -65.98 -3.31 -3.53
C VAL A 4 -64.96 -3.73 -2.44
N LYS A 5 -64.67 -5.04 -2.43
CA LYS A 5 -63.38 -5.75 -2.30
C LYS A 5 -62.36 -5.39 -1.21
N LEU A 6 -62.22 -6.35 -0.29
CA LEU A 6 -61.01 -6.87 0.35
C LEU A 6 -59.72 -6.71 -0.50
N THR A 7 -58.65 -6.17 0.07
CA THR A 7 -57.29 -6.61 -0.27
C THR A 7 -56.34 -6.34 0.90
N VAL A 8 -55.95 -7.42 1.59
CA VAL A 8 -54.80 -7.48 2.48
C VAL A 8 -53.55 -7.40 1.60
N ALA A 9 -52.65 -6.46 1.88
CA ALA A 9 -51.32 -6.43 1.28
C ALA A 9 -50.28 -6.41 2.40
N VAL A 10 -49.85 -7.62 2.77
CA VAL A 10 -48.59 -7.88 3.46
C VAL A 10 -47.48 -7.53 2.49
N ALA A 11 -46.75 -6.44 2.74
CA ALA A 11 -45.53 -6.12 2.01
C ALA A 11 -44.31 -6.60 2.81
N LEU A 12 -44.03 -7.89 2.66
CA LEU A 12 -42.71 -8.48 2.83
C LEU A 12 -41.77 -7.83 1.79
N ALA A 13 -41.10 -6.75 2.15
CA ALA A 13 -39.97 -6.24 1.38
C ALA A 13 -38.69 -6.96 1.82
N VAL A 14 -38.58 -8.20 1.34
CA VAL A 14 -37.35 -8.97 1.30
C VAL A 14 -36.29 -8.18 0.52
N GLY A 15 -35.15 -7.99 1.17
CA GLY A 15 -33.83 -8.02 0.57
C GLY A 15 -33.66 -7.39 -0.80
N TRP A 16 -33.43 -6.08 -0.82
CA TRP A 16 -32.45 -5.50 -1.75
C TRP A 16 -31.23 -5.12 -0.92
N LEU A 17 -30.52 -6.16 -0.49
CA LEU A 17 -29.10 -6.08 -0.21
C LEU A 17 -28.48 -5.65 -1.55
N TRP A 18 -28.23 -4.35 -1.72
CA TRP A 18 -27.19 -3.91 -2.62
C TRP A 18 -25.90 -4.47 -2.04
N VAL A 19 -25.57 -5.72 -2.41
CA VAL A 19 -24.20 -6.19 -2.37
C VAL A 19 -23.56 -5.46 -3.55
N PRO A 20 -22.77 -4.40 -3.31
CA PRO A 20 -22.00 -3.83 -4.40
C PRO A 20 -21.20 -4.98 -5.03
N ALA A 21 -21.28 -5.11 -6.36
CA ALA A 21 -20.57 -6.08 -7.20
C ALA A 21 -19.02 -6.01 -7.12
N TRP A 22 -18.50 -5.39 -6.06
CA TRP A 22 -17.10 -5.23 -5.70
C TRP A 22 -16.66 -6.32 -4.70
N ALA A 23 -17.57 -7.22 -4.31
CA ALA A 23 -17.33 -8.28 -3.32
C ALA A 23 -16.56 -9.50 -3.88
N GLU A 24 -16.24 -9.56 -5.18
CA GLU A 24 -15.56 -10.72 -5.78
C GLU A 24 -14.09 -10.53 -6.18
N GLU A 25 -13.45 -9.39 -5.94
CA GLU A 25 -12.00 -9.24 -6.20
C GLU A 25 -11.15 -9.67 -4.99
N GLY A 26 -11.52 -10.80 -4.38
CA GLY A 26 -10.81 -11.41 -3.28
C GLY A 26 -9.53 -12.12 -3.73
N ARG A 27 -8.52 -11.38 -4.23
CA ARG A 27 -7.13 -11.89 -4.28
C ARG A 27 -5.99 -10.89 -4.54
N ARG A 28 -6.23 -9.58 -4.41
CA ARG A 28 -5.16 -8.58 -4.26
C ARG A 28 -5.58 -7.60 -3.16
N ARG A 29 -5.22 -7.87 -1.89
CA ARG A 29 -5.57 -6.99 -0.74
C ARG A 29 -4.84 -5.64 -0.75
N GLY A 30 -4.28 -5.24 -1.89
CA GLY A 30 -3.56 -4.01 -2.08
C GLY A 30 -3.32 -3.72 -3.55
N GLY A 31 -2.94 -2.48 -3.84
CA GLY A 31 -2.70 -2.00 -5.18
C GLY A 31 -1.67 -0.88 -5.19
N GLU A 32 -1.11 -0.64 -6.37
CA GLU A 32 -0.27 0.52 -6.65
C GLU A 32 -1.06 1.51 -7.50
N LEU A 33 -0.86 2.79 -7.25
CA LEU A 33 -1.57 3.88 -7.89
C LEU A 33 -0.59 4.99 -8.24
N ARG A 34 -0.54 5.35 -9.52
CA ARG A 34 0.13 6.55 -10.00
C ARG A 34 -0.91 7.61 -10.29
N GLY A 35 -0.75 8.78 -9.72
CA GLY A 35 -1.78 9.81 -9.78
C GLY A 35 -1.29 11.21 -9.50
N LEU A 36 -2.19 12.17 -9.73
CA LEU A 36 -2.04 13.53 -9.28
C LEU A 36 -2.68 13.67 -7.90
N PHE A 37 -1.95 14.26 -6.98
CA PHE A 37 -2.51 14.65 -5.70
C PHE A 37 -3.49 15.81 -5.92
N VAL A 38 -4.73 15.61 -5.49
CA VAL A 38 -5.81 16.61 -5.67
C VAL A 38 -5.96 17.44 -4.42
N ARG A 39 -6.17 16.80 -3.26
CA ARG A 39 -6.36 17.51 -1.99
C ARG A 39 -6.17 16.59 -0.78
N ARG A 40 -6.10 17.21 0.40
CA ARG A 40 -6.24 16.54 1.70
C ARG A 40 -7.71 16.51 2.10
N ALA A 41 -8.07 15.49 2.88
CA ALA A 41 -9.36 15.40 3.53
C ALA A 41 -9.16 14.83 4.94
N GLU A 42 -10.13 15.07 5.82
CA GLU A 42 -10.20 14.41 7.12
C GLU A 42 -11.37 13.44 7.09
N ARG A 43 -11.14 12.20 7.54
CA ARG A 43 -12.17 11.17 7.58
C ARG A 43 -12.28 10.60 8.98
N ARG A 44 -13.51 10.50 9.49
CA ARG A 44 -13.79 9.85 10.76
C ARG A 44 -14.04 8.37 10.54
N ILE A 45 -13.28 7.51 11.23
CA ILE A 45 -13.42 6.06 11.18
C ILE A 45 -13.54 5.57 12.63
N GLY A 46 -14.69 4.98 12.94
CA GLY A 46 -15.10 4.75 14.33
C GLY A 46 -15.06 6.06 15.13
N GLN A 47 -14.26 6.09 16.19
CA GLN A 47 -14.11 7.27 17.05
C GLN A 47 -12.93 8.17 16.70
N ARG A 48 -12.10 7.81 15.71
CA ARG A 48 -10.85 8.53 15.40
C ARG A 48 -10.96 9.32 14.10
N GLN A 49 -10.37 10.51 14.09
CA GLN A 49 -10.12 11.28 12.87
C GLN A 49 -8.79 10.84 12.24
N HIS A 50 -8.83 10.61 10.94
CA HIS A 50 -7.71 10.19 10.11
C HIS A 50 -7.49 11.19 8.98
N LEU A 51 -6.22 11.49 8.71
CA LEU A 51 -5.84 12.21 7.50
C LEU A 51 -6.06 11.28 6.30
N ALA A 52 -6.66 11.83 5.25
CA ALA A 52 -6.83 11.19 3.97
C ALA A 52 -6.25 12.07 2.86
N ILE A 53 -5.79 11.45 1.79
CA ILE A 53 -5.40 12.12 0.55
C ILE A 53 -6.32 11.66 -0.57
N VAL A 54 -6.67 12.59 -1.44
CA VAL A 54 -7.44 12.32 -2.65
C VAL A 54 -6.50 12.39 -3.83
N LEU A 55 -6.40 11.29 -4.57
CA LEU A 55 -5.58 11.17 -5.76
C LEU A 55 -6.47 11.02 -6.98
N ARG A 56 -6.12 11.66 -8.09
CA ARG A 56 -6.67 11.34 -9.41
C ARG A 56 -5.68 10.40 -10.10
N PRO A 57 -6.04 9.13 -10.37
CA PRO A 57 -5.22 8.22 -11.15
C PRO A 57 -4.80 8.83 -12.49
N LEU A 58 -3.66 8.41 -13.03
CA LEU A 58 -3.26 8.80 -14.39
C LEU A 58 -3.97 7.96 -15.46
N GLU A 59 -4.41 6.75 -15.09
CA GLU A 59 -5.04 5.78 -15.99
C GLU A 59 -6.58 5.90 -16.00
N GLY A 60 -7.16 6.83 -15.24
CA GLY A 60 -8.61 7.04 -15.17
C GLY A 60 -9.00 8.31 -14.42
N ASP A 61 -10.25 8.72 -14.59
CA ASP A 61 -10.73 10.01 -14.05
C ASP A 61 -11.32 9.92 -12.64
N GLU A 62 -11.57 8.71 -12.14
CA GLU A 62 -12.16 8.51 -10.82
C GLU A 62 -11.19 8.82 -9.68
N HIS A 63 -11.58 9.72 -8.78
CA HIS A 63 -10.79 10.04 -7.61
C HIS A 63 -10.71 8.88 -6.62
N VAL A 64 -9.49 8.53 -6.21
CA VAL A 64 -9.21 7.53 -5.19
C VAL A 64 -8.84 8.22 -3.89
N THR A 65 -9.56 7.87 -2.82
CA THR A 65 -9.23 8.34 -1.46
C THR A 65 -8.41 7.29 -0.72
N LEU A 66 -7.26 7.69 -0.18
CA LEU A 66 -6.36 6.85 0.61
C LEU A 66 -6.22 7.42 2.02
N LEU A 67 -6.38 6.58 3.03
CA LEU A 67 -6.14 6.92 4.43
C LEU A 67 -4.65 6.89 4.72
N VAL A 68 -4.17 7.91 5.40
CA VAL A 68 -2.76 8.06 5.74
C VAL A 68 -2.53 7.57 7.17
N PRO A 69 -1.71 6.53 7.38
CA PRO A 69 -1.28 6.16 8.72
C PRO A 69 -0.55 7.32 9.41
N ARG A 70 -0.62 7.35 10.74
CA ARG A 70 0.13 8.32 11.54
C ARG A 70 1.64 8.10 11.38
N GLY A 71 2.43 9.16 11.53
CA GLY A 71 3.88 9.12 11.42
C GLY A 71 4.38 9.61 10.05
N ARG A 72 5.41 8.93 9.50
CA ARG A 72 6.20 9.43 8.36
C ARG A 72 5.37 9.91 7.16
N TYR A 73 4.29 9.20 6.84
CA TYR A 73 3.47 9.51 5.68
C TYR A 73 2.55 10.70 5.89
N ALA A 74 2.12 10.95 7.13
CA ALA A 74 1.28 12.10 7.45
C ALA A 74 2.03 13.42 7.19
N ASP A 75 3.32 13.48 7.53
CA ASP A 75 4.12 14.69 7.33
C ASP A 75 4.41 14.95 5.85
N ILE A 76 4.64 13.90 5.06
CA ILE A 76 4.78 14.00 3.61
C ILE A 76 3.45 14.45 3.00
N ALA A 77 2.34 13.79 3.36
CA ALA A 77 1.00 14.11 2.85
C ALA A 77 0.57 15.54 3.18
N ARG A 78 0.95 16.07 4.34
CA ARG A 78 0.71 17.47 4.72
C ARG A 78 1.49 18.46 3.87
N LYS A 79 2.62 18.09 3.30
CA LYS A 79 3.47 18.96 2.48
C LYS A 79 3.26 18.79 0.98
N LEU A 80 2.38 17.88 0.57
CA LEU A 80 2.08 17.66 -0.85
C LEU A 80 1.34 18.87 -1.44
N PRO A 81 1.86 19.49 -2.52
CA PRO A 81 1.15 20.50 -3.26
C PRO A 81 0.13 19.87 -4.22
N GLU A 82 -1.01 20.53 -4.41
CA GLU A 82 -2.03 20.11 -5.38
C GLU A 82 -1.45 20.04 -6.80
N GLY A 83 -1.86 19.03 -7.56
CA GLY A 83 -1.31 18.71 -8.88
C GLY A 83 0.02 17.97 -8.86
N GLN A 84 0.61 17.69 -7.70
CA GLN A 84 1.86 16.93 -7.60
C GLN A 84 1.66 15.47 -8.05
N LYS A 85 2.51 15.00 -8.97
CA LYS A 85 2.58 13.58 -9.34
C LYS A 85 3.12 12.77 -8.16
N VAL A 86 2.40 11.71 -7.81
CA VAL A 86 2.76 10.78 -6.73
C VAL A 86 2.56 9.33 -7.17
N GLU A 87 3.39 8.45 -6.63
CA GLU A 87 3.16 7.00 -6.64
C GLU A 87 2.79 6.58 -5.23
N ALA A 88 1.70 5.83 -5.11
CA ALA A 88 1.14 5.40 -3.84
C ALA A 88 0.88 3.89 -3.89
N ALA A 89 1.32 3.16 -2.87
CA ALA A 89 0.84 1.80 -2.64
C ALA A 89 -0.16 1.82 -1.48
N PHE A 90 -1.17 0.97 -1.56
CA PHE A 90 -2.19 0.86 -0.52
C PHE A 90 -2.58 -0.59 -0.26
N VAL A 91 -3.10 -0.84 0.93
CA VAL A 91 -3.78 -2.08 1.32
C VAL A 91 -5.24 -1.79 1.63
N VAL A 92 -6.12 -2.76 1.41
CA VAL A 92 -7.53 -2.67 1.76
C VAL A 92 -7.77 -3.43 3.06
N GLU A 93 -8.14 -2.70 4.12
CA GLU A 93 -8.50 -3.25 5.42
C GLU A 93 -9.86 -2.68 5.83
N ASP A 94 -10.81 -3.54 6.21
CA ASP A 94 -12.17 -3.14 6.60
C ASP A 94 -12.90 -2.27 5.57
N GLY A 95 -12.69 -2.55 4.28
CA GLY A 95 -13.25 -1.77 3.17
C GLY A 95 -12.63 -0.38 2.99
N GLN A 96 -11.56 -0.07 3.74
CA GLN A 96 -10.83 1.19 3.65
C GLN A 96 -9.47 0.99 3.00
N ARG A 97 -9.04 1.96 2.18
CA ARG A 97 -7.72 1.94 1.54
C ARG A 97 -6.71 2.66 2.42
N TRP A 98 -5.72 1.93 2.93
CA TRP A 98 -4.65 2.44 3.78
C TRP A 98 -3.35 2.56 2.99
N LEU A 99 -2.77 3.75 3.03
CA LEU A 99 -1.53 4.08 2.36
C LEU A 99 -0.36 3.33 3.04
N THR A 100 0.37 2.53 2.26
CA THR A 100 1.56 1.81 2.72
C THR A 100 2.85 2.38 2.15
N VAL A 101 2.80 3.05 1.00
CA VAL A 101 3.92 3.74 0.36
C VAL A 101 3.40 5.04 -0.24
N LEU A 102 4.20 6.12 -0.15
CA LEU A 102 3.92 7.40 -0.78
C LEU A 102 5.24 8.01 -1.25
N GLU A 103 5.38 8.10 -2.57
CA GLU A 103 6.55 8.68 -3.22
C GLU A 103 6.15 9.86 -4.10
N VAL A 104 6.94 10.94 -4.01
CA VAL A 104 6.73 12.13 -4.83
C VAL A 104 7.54 12.00 -6.10
N VAL A 105 6.87 11.88 -7.24
CA VAL A 105 7.52 11.85 -8.54
C VAL A 105 8.00 13.26 -8.87
N ARG A 106 9.29 13.51 -8.69
CA ARG A 106 9.88 14.79 -9.08
C ARG A 106 9.98 14.84 -10.60
N PRO A 107 9.30 15.79 -11.28
CA PRO A 107 9.51 15.99 -12.70
C PRO A 107 10.98 16.35 -12.92
N ARG A 108 11.67 15.53 -13.72
CA ARG A 108 13.11 15.69 -14.02
C ARG A 108 13.41 16.96 -14.83
N GLU A 109 12.40 17.72 -15.26
CA GLU A 109 12.54 18.74 -16.32
C GLU A 109 12.70 20.20 -15.88
N ARG A 110 12.31 20.63 -14.67
CA ARG A 110 12.40 22.07 -14.28
C ARG A 110 13.65 22.46 -13.49
N ARG A 111 14.75 21.71 -13.63
CA ARG A 111 16.04 22.06 -12.99
C ARG A 111 17.17 22.41 -13.95
N GLN A 112 16.93 22.45 -15.26
CA GLN A 112 17.95 22.91 -16.21
C GLN A 112 17.87 24.40 -16.57
N GLU A 113 16.69 25.02 -16.51
CA GLU A 113 16.54 26.41 -16.99
C GLU A 113 16.91 27.47 -15.95
N GLY A 114 16.54 27.29 -14.67
CA GLY A 114 16.96 28.21 -13.58
C GLY A 114 18.40 28.01 -13.08
N ARG A 115 19.13 27.02 -13.59
CA ARG A 115 20.50 26.69 -13.12
C ARG A 115 21.60 27.37 -13.94
N ARG A 116 21.30 27.94 -15.10
CA ARG A 116 22.33 28.63 -15.91
C ARG A 116 22.75 29.97 -15.31
N GLU A 117 21.89 30.64 -14.54
CA GLU A 117 22.23 31.91 -13.90
C GLU A 117 22.78 31.77 -12.46
N ALA A 118 22.48 30.67 -11.75
CA ALA A 118 23.00 30.44 -10.39
C ALA A 118 24.31 29.63 -10.34
N CYS A 119 24.77 29.03 -11.45
CA CYS A 119 25.96 28.17 -11.49
C CYS A 119 27.26 28.88 -11.90
N ARG A 120 27.51 30.10 -11.41
CA ARG A 120 28.89 30.61 -11.32
C ARG A 120 29.57 30.37 -9.97
N GLY A 121 28.86 29.84 -8.97
CA GLY A 121 29.41 29.69 -7.61
C GLY A 121 29.22 28.34 -6.89
N ALA A 122 28.53 27.36 -7.46
CA ALA A 122 28.36 26.07 -6.79
C ALA A 122 29.57 25.16 -7.07
N GLU A 123 30.47 25.08 -6.08
CA GLU A 123 31.54 24.08 -5.95
C GLU A 123 31.11 22.73 -6.53
N ARG A 124 31.86 22.27 -7.53
CA ARG A 124 31.72 20.89 -8.02
C ARG A 124 32.01 19.96 -6.84
N PRO A 125 31.15 18.98 -6.52
CA PRO A 125 31.46 18.00 -5.49
C PRO A 125 32.78 17.35 -5.85
N SER A 126 33.73 17.45 -4.92
CA SER A 126 35.12 17.06 -5.17
C SER A 126 35.15 15.57 -5.52
N ARG A 127 36.00 15.19 -6.47
CA ARG A 127 36.11 13.83 -7.01
C ARG A 127 36.29 12.76 -5.92
N GLY A 128 36.78 13.16 -4.73
CA GLY A 128 36.92 12.34 -3.52
C GLY A 128 35.59 11.92 -2.86
N GLU A 129 34.62 12.81 -2.69
CA GLU A 129 33.34 12.51 -2.04
C GLU A 129 32.54 11.45 -2.82
N SER A 130 32.65 11.50 -4.15
CA SER A 130 32.05 10.50 -5.04
C SER A 130 32.76 9.13 -4.96
N ALA A 131 34.04 9.09 -4.57
CA ALA A 131 34.76 7.83 -4.37
C ALA A 131 34.38 7.19 -3.03
N GLU A 132 34.25 7.98 -1.96
CA GLU A 132 33.82 7.52 -0.64
C GLU A 132 32.39 6.96 -0.66
N LEU A 133 31.47 7.65 -1.34
CA LEU A 133 30.10 7.16 -1.50
C LEU A 133 30.06 5.81 -2.24
N ARG A 134 30.89 5.64 -3.28
CA ARG A 134 30.99 4.36 -4.00
C ARG A 134 31.59 3.25 -3.14
N ALA A 135 32.59 3.56 -2.33
CA ALA A 135 33.16 2.60 -1.38
C ALA A 135 32.12 2.19 -0.32
N LEU A 136 31.32 3.13 0.17
CA LEU A 136 30.24 2.85 1.12
C LEU A 136 29.16 1.94 0.52
N ILE A 137 28.71 2.24 -0.70
CA ILE A 137 27.74 1.40 -1.43
C ILE A 137 28.26 -0.04 -1.57
N ARG A 138 29.53 -0.20 -1.92
CA ARG A 138 30.16 -1.52 -2.05
C ARG A 138 30.18 -2.31 -0.74
N ARG A 139 30.51 -1.67 0.39
CA ARG A 139 30.46 -2.30 1.73
C ARG A 139 29.05 -2.73 2.11
N PHE A 140 28.03 -1.93 1.77
CA PHE A 140 26.64 -2.31 2.00
C PHE A 140 26.23 -3.53 1.18
N GLN A 141 26.64 -3.61 -0.09
CA GLN A 141 26.36 -4.78 -0.93
C GLN A 141 27.00 -6.05 -0.37
N GLU A 142 28.25 -6.00 0.06
CA GLU A 142 28.95 -7.12 0.70
C GLU A 142 28.25 -7.57 2.00
N SER A 143 27.74 -6.62 2.78
CA SER A 143 27.00 -6.91 4.02
C SER A 143 25.66 -7.60 3.72
N ILE A 144 24.94 -7.15 2.68
CA ILE A 144 23.69 -7.76 2.24
C ILE A 144 23.93 -9.21 1.78
N GLU A 145 24.99 -9.46 1.01
CA GLU A 145 25.32 -10.82 0.58
C GLU A 145 25.66 -11.74 1.75
N ARG A 146 26.39 -11.24 2.75
CA ARG A 146 26.69 -12.00 3.97
C ARG A 146 25.42 -12.39 4.71
N LEU A 147 24.51 -11.44 4.92
CA LEU A 147 23.21 -11.70 5.56
C LEU A 147 22.37 -12.70 4.76
N ALA A 148 22.37 -12.60 3.43
CA ALA A 148 21.63 -13.54 2.57
C ALA A 148 22.15 -14.98 2.71
N ARG A 149 23.46 -15.18 2.86
CA ARG A 149 24.05 -16.49 3.14
C ARG A 149 23.62 -17.04 4.50
N GLN A 150 23.67 -16.22 5.55
CA GLN A 150 23.22 -16.61 6.89
C GLN A 150 21.74 -17.02 6.91
N VAL A 151 20.87 -16.28 6.23
CA VAL A 151 19.45 -16.63 6.10
C VAL A 151 19.27 -17.97 5.38
N LYS A 152 20.07 -18.25 4.33
CA LYS A 152 20.03 -19.52 3.61
C LYS A 152 20.46 -20.69 4.50
N GLU A 153 21.50 -20.50 5.31
CA GLU A 153 22.00 -21.50 6.27
C GLU A 153 20.97 -21.80 7.36
N LEU A 154 20.41 -20.77 8.00
CA LEU A 154 19.34 -20.92 8.98
C LEU A 154 18.10 -21.61 8.39
N ARG A 155 17.76 -21.35 7.13
CA ARG A 155 16.68 -22.06 6.43
C ARG A 155 17.00 -23.54 6.21
N ALA A 156 18.26 -23.88 5.92
CA ALA A 156 18.69 -25.26 5.79
C ALA A 156 18.66 -25.99 7.15
N GLU A 157 19.12 -25.32 8.22
CA GLU A 157 19.08 -25.86 9.59
C GLU A 157 17.64 -26.07 10.05
N THR A 158 16.75 -25.07 9.87
CA THR A 158 15.33 -25.23 10.22
C THR A 158 14.66 -26.35 9.41
N ALA A 159 15.05 -26.56 8.15
CA ALA A 159 14.58 -27.70 7.37
C ALA A 159 15.09 -29.04 7.92
N ARG A 160 16.35 -29.11 8.37
CA ARG A 160 16.93 -30.29 9.03
C ARG A 160 16.22 -30.60 10.35
N LEU A 161 16.10 -29.60 11.23
CA LEU A 161 15.40 -29.73 12.51
C LEU A 161 13.94 -30.15 12.33
N ARG A 162 13.25 -29.63 11.30
CA ARG A 162 11.89 -30.07 10.97
C ARG A 162 11.82 -31.55 10.55
N ARG A 163 12.83 -32.06 9.85
CA ARG A 163 12.91 -33.49 9.49
C ARG A 163 13.17 -34.35 10.71
N GLU A 164 14.15 -33.98 11.55
CA GLU A 164 14.44 -34.70 12.80
C GLU A 164 13.23 -34.73 13.75
N LEU A 165 12.51 -33.61 13.88
CA LEU A 165 11.29 -33.56 14.68
C LEU A 165 10.15 -34.39 14.07
N ALA A 166 10.07 -34.51 12.75
CA ALA A 166 9.11 -35.39 12.08
C ALA A 166 9.45 -36.87 12.29
N GLU A 167 10.74 -37.23 12.22
CA GLU A 167 11.24 -38.59 12.51
C GLU A 167 11.01 -38.99 13.97
N ARG A 168 11.14 -38.04 14.91
CA ARG A 168 10.82 -38.24 16.34
C ARG A 168 9.32 -38.20 16.65
N GLY A 169 8.45 -38.08 15.64
CA GLY A 169 7.00 -38.06 15.80
C GLY A 169 6.44 -36.82 16.52
N MET A 170 7.25 -35.77 16.70
CA MET A 170 6.88 -34.55 17.43
C MET A 170 6.17 -33.52 16.56
N VAL A 171 6.21 -33.66 15.23
CA VAL A 171 5.42 -32.82 14.32
C VAL A 171 4.11 -33.53 14.00
N THR A 172 3.10 -33.30 14.83
CA THR A 172 1.73 -33.66 14.49
C THR A 172 1.33 -32.88 13.25
N LYS A 173 1.12 -33.61 12.16
CA LYS A 173 0.52 -33.12 10.93
C LYS A 173 -0.81 -32.48 11.33
N LYS A 174 -0.87 -31.16 11.42
CA LYS A 174 -2.11 -30.42 11.66
C LYS A 174 -3.10 -30.95 10.62
N PRO A 175 -4.18 -31.65 11.00
CA PRO A 175 -5.11 -32.17 10.01
C PRO A 175 -5.62 -30.98 9.23
N GLY A 176 -5.34 -30.98 7.93
CA GLY A 176 -5.86 -29.98 7.01
C GLY A 176 -7.37 -29.93 7.20
N ARG A 177 -7.92 -28.72 7.38
CA ARG A 177 -9.36 -28.47 7.43
C ARG A 177 -10.02 -29.21 6.27
N ARG A 178 -10.65 -30.33 6.59
CA ARG A 178 -11.54 -31.09 5.73
C ARG A 178 -12.93 -30.75 6.23
N GLY A 179 -13.75 -30.20 5.34
CA GLY A 179 -15.17 -29.96 5.57
C GLY A 179 -15.50 -28.52 5.95
N GLU A 180 -16.01 -27.77 4.97
CA GLU A 180 -17.31 -27.10 5.12
C GLU A 180 -17.83 -26.84 3.70
N LYS A 181 -18.42 -27.89 3.12
CA LYS A 181 -19.51 -27.76 2.17
C LYS A 181 -20.74 -28.22 2.94
N ASP A 182 -21.61 -27.29 3.26
CA ASP A 182 -23.06 -27.44 3.32
C ASP A 182 -23.66 -26.11 2.85
#